data_AF-A0A3P3W809-F1
#
_entry.id   AF-A0A3P3W809-F1
#
_cell.length_a   1.000
_cell.length_b   1.000
_cell.length_c   1.000
_cell.angle_alpha   90.00
_cell.angle_beta   90.00
_cell.angle_gamma   90.00
#
_symmetry.space_group_name_H-M   'P 1'
#
loop_
_entity.id
_entity.type
_entity.pdbx_description
1 polymer ?
#
loop_
_entity_poly.entity_id
_entity_poly.type
_entity_poly.pdbx_seq_one_letter_code
_entity_poly.pdbx_strand_id
1 'polypeptide(L)'
;MKKTNLGGMPPPSTRIEFEHNIFLSIEEVRYKIENEIRDPGLFHSIVPSLKKVKALPNNRIDLSTIDERIRLHSNMQNWMEMDFFKEAREKALKKSNENIDSDAGTSNK
;
A
#
# COMPACT_ATOMS: atom_id res chain seq x y z
N MET A 1 -4.39 5.16 29.96
CA MET A 1 -3.33 4.37 29.30
C MET A 1 -3.78 4.05 27.88
N LYS A 2 -3.15 4.64 26.85
CA LYS A 2 -3.36 4.17 25.46
C LYS A 2 -2.84 2.74 25.41
N LYS A 3 -3.72 1.75 25.22
CA LYS A 3 -3.31 0.37 25.00
C LYS A 3 -2.51 0.33 23.71
N THR A 4 -1.19 0.28 23.79
CA THR A 4 -0.36 -0.10 22.65
C THR A 4 -0.59 -1.58 22.45
N ASN A 5 -1.54 -1.93 21.58
CA ASN A 5 -1.70 -3.30 21.13
C ASN A 5 -0.38 -3.72 20.48
N LEU A 6 0.37 -4.56 21.20
CA LEU A 6 1.52 -5.33 20.70
C LEU A 6 1.08 -6.42 19.69
N GLY A 7 -0.22 -6.52 19.39
CA GLY A 7 -0.74 -7.39 18.35
C GLY A 7 -0.34 -6.83 16.99
N GLY A 8 0.22 -7.69 16.14
CA GLY A 8 0.57 -7.35 14.76
C GLY A 8 -0.63 -6.83 13.95
N MET A 9 -0.39 -6.57 12.66
CA MET A 9 -1.39 -6.08 11.72
C MET A 9 -2.77 -6.74 11.93
N PRO A 10 -3.80 -5.98 12.34
CA PRO A 10 -5.10 -6.58 12.63
C PRO A 10 -5.72 -7.13 11.33
N PRO A 11 -6.33 -8.32 11.38
CA PRO A 11 -7.06 -8.83 10.23
C PRO A 11 -8.33 -8.00 10.02
N PRO A 12 -8.81 -7.87 8.78
CA PRO A 12 -10.09 -7.21 8.51
C PRO A 12 -11.22 -7.98 9.18
N SER A 13 -12.10 -7.26 9.87
CA SER A 13 -13.20 -7.81 10.68
C SER A 13 -14.48 -7.99 9.87
N THR A 14 -14.60 -7.28 8.75
CA THR A 14 -15.78 -7.35 7.88
C THR A 14 -15.39 -7.57 6.43
N ARG A 15 -16.33 -8.12 5.64
CA ARG A 15 -16.16 -8.23 4.19
C ARG A 15 -15.96 -6.87 3.52
N ILE A 16 -16.63 -5.83 4.03
CA ILE A 16 -16.52 -4.47 3.48
C ILE A 16 -15.10 -3.94 3.68
N GLU A 17 -14.54 -4.11 4.87
CA GLU A 17 -13.16 -3.73 5.18
C GLU A 17 -12.16 -4.52 4.33
N PHE A 18 -12.38 -5.82 4.16
CA PHE A 18 -11.56 -6.64 3.27
C PHE A 18 -11.58 -6.12 1.83
N GLU A 19 -12.77 -5.92 1.25
CA GLU A 19 -12.92 -5.41 -0.12
C GLU A 19 -12.26 -4.03 -0.27
N HIS A 20 -12.46 -3.14 0.71
CA HIS A 20 -11.81 -1.84 0.76
C HIS A 20 -10.28 -1.94 0.70
N ASN A 21 -9.68 -2.82 1.50
CA ASN A 21 -8.23 -3.02 1.49
C ASN A 21 -7.74 -3.46 0.10
N ILE A 22 -8.45 -4.38 -0.57
CA ILE A 22 -8.10 -4.82 -1.93
C ILE A 22 -8.17 -3.65 -2.92
N PHE A 23 -9.18 -2.79 -2.80
CA PHE A 23 -9.29 -1.60 -3.63
C PHE A 23 -8.12 -0.62 -3.43
N LEU A 24 -7.57 -0.48 -2.22
CA LEU A 24 -6.36 0.33 -2.01
C LEU A 24 -5.18 -0.15 -2.86
N SER A 25 -5.00 -1.46 -3.00
CA SER A 25 -3.92 -2.02 -3.82
C SER A 25 -4.17 -1.88 -5.32
N ILE A 26 -5.43 -1.95 -5.75
CA ILE A 26 -5.81 -1.67 -7.14
C ILE A 26 -5.50 -0.20 -7.47
N GLU A 27 -5.88 0.72 -6.60
CA GLU A 27 -5.66 2.16 -6.79
C GLU A 27 -4.17 2.53 -6.70
N GLU A 28 -3.38 1.89 -5.84
CA GLU A 28 -1.92 2.07 -5.81
C GLU A 28 -1.29 1.68 -7.16
N VAL A 29 -1.66 0.51 -7.70
CA VAL A 29 -1.13 0.04 -8.98
C VAL A 29 -1.55 0.97 -10.11
N ARG A 30 -2.82 1.41 -10.13
CA ARG A 30 -3.31 2.39 -11.11
C ARG A 30 -2.53 3.69 -11.05
N TYR A 31 -2.41 4.27 -9.86
CA TYR A 31 -1.66 5.50 -9.64
C TYR A 31 -0.20 5.39 -10.11
N LYS A 32 0.49 4.29 -9.78
CA LYS A 32 1.88 4.07 -10.20
C LYS A 32 2.02 3.88 -11.71
N ILE A 33 1.05 3.25 -12.38
CA ILE A 33 1.03 3.13 -13.84
C ILE A 33 0.80 4.50 -14.49
N GLU A 34 -0.19 5.26 -14.03
CA GLU A 34 -0.56 6.56 -14.60
C GLU A 34 0.54 7.62 -14.45
N ASN A 35 1.35 7.53 -13.38
CA ASN A 35 2.43 8.47 -13.10
C ASN A 35 3.82 7.91 -13.49
N GLU A 36 3.89 6.80 -14.23
CA GLU A 36 5.14 6.16 -14.68
C GLU A 36 6.13 5.84 -13.54
N ILE A 37 5.61 5.57 -12.34
CA ILE A 37 6.42 5.29 -11.14
C ILE A 37 6.90 3.85 -11.20
N ARG A 38 8.22 3.67 -11.23
CA ARG A 38 8.83 2.34 -11.29
C ARG A 38 8.88 1.68 -9.90
N ASP A 39 8.08 0.65 -9.70
CA ASP A 39 8.12 -0.22 -8.50
C ASP A 39 8.20 -1.70 -8.91
N PRO A 40 9.40 -2.21 -9.24
CA PRO A 40 9.56 -3.58 -9.74
C PRO A 40 9.05 -4.64 -8.75
N GLY A 41 9.13 -4.39 -7.44
CA GLY A 41 8.67 -5.31 -6.41
C GLY A 41 7.15 -5.49 -6.44
N LEU A 42 6.43 -4.37 -6.49
CA LEU A 42 4.97 -4.37 -6.62
C LEU A 42 4.53 -4.99 -7.95
N PHE A 43 5.13 -4.57 -9.06
CA PHE A 43 4.76 -5.03 -10.40
C PHE A 43 5.04 -6.53 -10.61
N HIS A 44 6.11 -7.07 -10.04
CA HIS A 44 6.42 -8.48 -10.17
C HIS A 44 5.56 -9.36 -9.23
N SER A 45 5.27 -8.88 -8.03
CA SER A 45 4.68 -9.71 -6.98
C SER A 45 3.15 -9.60 -6.90
N ILE A 46 2.59 -8.41 -7.09
CA ILE A 46 1.18 -8.12 -6.81
C ILE A 46 0.35 -8.02 -8.09
N VAL A 47 0.87 -7.40 -9.14
CA VAL A 47 0.11 -7.21 -10.39
C VAL A 47 -0.33 -8.52 -11.06
N PRO A 48 0.48 -9.60 -11.11
CA PRO A 48 0.03 -10.87 -11.68
C PRO A 48 -1.14 -11.48 -10.91
N SER A 49 -1.20 -11.26 -9.59
CA SER A 49 -2.30 -11.70 -8.76
C SER A 49 -3.52 -10.82 -8.97
N LEU A 50 -3.37 -9.49 -9.05
CA LEU A 50 -4.47 -8.55 -9.28
C LEU A 50 -5.21 -8.82 -10.59
N LYS A 51 -4.48 -9.24 -11.64
CA LYS A 51 -5.07 -9.64 -12.92
C LYS A 51 -6.03 -10.83 -12.83
N LYS A 52 -5.95 -11.64 -11.78
CA LYS A 52 -6.83 -12.80 -11.57
C LYS A 52 -8.10 -12.45 -10.81
N VAL A 53 -8.13 -11.29 -10.17
CA VAL A 53 -9.27 -10.83 -9.37
C VAL A 53 -10.46 -10.58 -10.29
N LYS A 54 -11.60 -11.17 -9.95
CA LYS A 54 -12.85 -10.99 -10.70
C LYS A 54 -13.86 -10.20 -9.88
N ALA A 55 -14.73 -9.50 -10.59
CA ALA A 55 -15.93 -8.91 -10.02
C ALA A 55 -17.13 -9.84 -10.26
N LEU A 56 -17.98 -9.95 -9.26
CA LEU A 56 -19.30 -10.56 -9.34
C LEU A 56 -20.26 -9.61 -10.08
N PRO A 57 -21.43 -10.09 -10.57
CA PRO A 57 -22.40 -9.26 -11.29
C PRO A 57 -22.93 -8.04 -10.50
N ASN A 58 -22.80 -8.05 -9.17
CA ASN A 58 -23.15 -6.94 -8.29
C ASN A 58 -21.96 -5.99 -8.01
N ASN A 59 -20.91 -6.04 -8.84
CA ASN A 59 -19.66 -5.28 -8.73
C ASN A 59 -18.85 -5.54 -7.45
N ARG A 60 -19.20 -6.55 -6.65
CA ARG A 60 -18.36 -6.95 -5.52
C ARG A 60 -17.22 -7.84 -5.97
N ILE A 61 -16.15 -7.86 -5.20
CA ILE A 61 -15.01 -8.73 -5.47
C ILE A 61 -15.40 -10.19 -5.21
N ASP A 62 -15.04 -11.07 -6.14
CA ASP A 62 -15.10 -12.51 -5.95
C ASP A 62 -13.94 -12.97 -5.07
N LEU A 63 -14.24 -13.24 -3.81
CA LEU A 63 -13.25 -13.63 -2.80
C LEU A 63 -12.50 -14.92 -3.16
N SER A 64 -13.09 -15.81 -3.99
CA SER A 64 -12.43 -17.05 -4.42
C SER A 64 -11.26 -16.80 -5.37
N THR A 65 -11.18 -15.60 -5.96
CA THR A 65 -10.14 -15.21 -6.91
C THR A 65 -8.98 -14.46 -6.26
N ILE A 66 -9.10 -14.13 -4.96
CA ILE A 66 -8.07 -13.42 -4.21
C ILE A 66 -7.01 -14.42 -3.72
N ASP A 67 -5.75 -14.11 -3.98
CA ASP A 67 -4.63 -14.84 -3.43
C ASP A 67 -4.11 -14.22 -2.12
N GLU A 68 -3.31 -15.00 -1.40
CA GLU A 68 -2.74 -14.57 -0.13
C GLU A 68 -1.84 -13.34 -0.26
N ARG A 69 -1.17 -13.17 -1.41
CA ARG A 69 -0.25 -12.06 -1.64
C ARG A 69 -0.97 -10.73 -1.67
N ILE A 70 -2.04 -10.61 -2.44
CA ILE A 70 -2.84 -9.37 -2.45
C ILE A 70 -3.43 -9.15 -1.08
N ARG A 71 -4.00 -10.19 -0.44
CA ARG A 71 -4.58 -10.07 0.90
C ARG A 71 -3.61 -9.44 1.90
N LEU A 72 -2.37 -9.96 1.95
CA LEU A 72 -1.34 -9.46 2.87
C LEU A 72 -0.89 -8.04 2.51
N HIS A 73 -0.64 -7.77 1.22
CA HIS A 73 -0.23 -6.44 0.74
C HIS A 73 -1.30 -5.38 1.04
N SER A 74 -2.55 -5.68 0.71
CA SER A 74 -3.71 -4.82 0.95
C SER A 74 -3.94 -4.53 2.43
N ASN A 75 -3.84 -5.56 3.28
CA ASN A 75 -3.95 -5.36 4.73
C ASN A 75 -2.79 -4.50 5.26
N MET A 76 -1.57 -4.71 4.75
CA MET A 76 -0.40 -3.92 5.12
C MET A 76 -0.59 -2.46 4.73
N GLN A 77 -1.12 -2.17 3.54
CA GLN A 77 -1.41 -0.81 3.10
C GLN A 77 -2.38 -0.10 4.02
N ASN A 78 -3.52 -0.71 4.32
CA ASN A 78 -4.49 -0.13 5.24
C ASN A 78 -3.87 0.11 6.63
N TRP A 79 -3.03 -0.82 7.09
CA TRP A 79 -2.32 -0.69 8.36
C TRP A 79 -1.30 0.46 8.39
N MET A 80 -0.57 0.68 7.29
CA MET A 80 0.37 1.80 7.15
C MET A 80 -0.33 3.17 7.07
N GLU A 81 -1.59 3.21 6.66
CA GLU A 81 -2.41 4.42 6.67
C GLU A 81 -3.01 4.73 8.06
N MET A 82 -2.82 3.85 9.06
CA MET A 82 -3.17 4.14 10.45
C MET A 82 -2.17 5.16 11.06
N ASP A 83 -2.67 6.03 11.93
CA ASP A 83 -1.96 7.21 12.46
C ASP A 83 -0.58 6.91 13.08
N PHE A 84 -0.36 5.69 13.56
CA PHE A 84 0.93 5.25 14.11
C PHE A 84 2.07 5.29 13.09
N PHE A 85 1.80 5.03 11.81
CA PHE A 85 2.82 5.00 10.75
C PHE A 85 2.85 6.29 9.91
N LYS A 86 1.80 7.13 9.99
CA LYS A 86 1.80 8.45 9.35
C LYS A 86 2.94 9.32 9.84
N GLU A 87 3.16 9.39 11.16
CA GLU A 87 4.26 10.18 11.72
C GLU A 87 5.64 9.68 11.28
N ALA A 88 5.82 8.35 11.16
CA ALA A 88 7.06 7.76 10.70
C ALA A 88 7.30 8.01 9.20
N ARG A 89 6.24 7.93 8.38
CA ARG A 89 6.27 8.23 6.94
C ARG A 89 6.55 9.71 6.68
N GLU A 90 5.92 10.62 7.42
CA GLU A 90 6.18 12.06 7.31
C GLU A 90 7.62 12.41 7.68
N LYS A 91 8.17 11.78 8.73
CA LYS A 91 9.59 11.94 9.09
C LYS A 91 10.53 11.41 8.01
N ALA A 92 10.20 10.27 7.40
CA ALA A 92 10.99 9.70 6.30
C ALA A 92 10.96 10.61 5.05
N LEU A 93 9.80 11.16 4.70
CA LEU A 93 9.63 12.10 3.59
C LEU A 93 10.38 13.42 3.80
N LYS A 94 10.37 13.97 5.02
CA LYS A 94 11.17 15.16 5.36
C LYS A 94 12.67 14.88 5.18
N LYS A 95 13.15 13.75 5.70
CA LYS A 95 14.56 13.35 5.58
C LYS A 95 14.99 13.12 4.13
N SER A 96 14.14 12.54 3.27
CA SER A 96 14.48 12.37 1.85
C SER A 96 14.62 13.71 1.13
N ASN A 97 13.77 14.68 1.46
CA ASN A 97 13.81 16.01 0.84
C ASN A 97 15.03 16.82 1.29
N GLU A 98 15.40 16.75 2.57
CA GLU A 98 16.62 17.39 3.09
C GLU A 98 17.91 16.87 2.42
N ASN A 99 17.96 15.58 2.08
CA ASN A 99 19.10 15.00 1.38
C ASN A 99 19.21 15.48 -0.08
N ILE A 100 18.09 15.71 -0.77
CA ILE A 100 18.08 16.22 -2.15
C ILE A 100 18.63 17.65 -2.21
N ASP A 101 18.27 18.49 -1.25
CA ASP A 101 18.75 19.88 -1.17
C ASP A 101 20.25 19.97 -0.84
N SER A 102 20.78 18.99 -0.10
CA SER A 102 22.22 18.93 0.23
C SER A 102 23.11 18.50 -0.94
N ASP A 103 22.60 17.68 -1.86
CA ASP A 103 23.37 17.16 -3.01
C ASP A 103 23.43 18.19 -4.16
N ALA A 104 22.41 19.05 -4.29
CA ALA A 104 22.38 20.16 -5.25
C ALA A 104 23.42 21.26 -4.96
N GLY A 105 24.01 21.29 -3.76
CA GLY A 105 24.99 22.29 -3.34
C GLY A 105 26.46 21.99 -3.68
N THR A 106 26.78 20.81 -4.21
CA THR A 106 28.19 20.34 -4.32
C THR A 106 28.80 20.48 -5.71
N SER A 107 28.03 20.94 -6.72
CA SER A 107 28.53 21.13 -8.08
C SER A 107 28.90 22.59 -8.37
N ASN A 108 29.91 23.12 -7.69
CA ASN A 108 30.66 24.31 -8.11
C ASN A 108 32.07 24.25 -7.51
N LYS A 109 32.98 23.56 -8.20
CA LYS A 109 34.43 23.78 -8.15
C LYS A 109 35.03 23.55 -9.52
#